data_AF-A0A024QHG0-F1
#
_entry.id   AF-A0A024QHG0-F1
#
_cell.length_a   1.000
_cell.length_b   1.000
_cell.length_c   1.000
_cell.angle_alpha   90.00
_cell.angle_beta   90.00
_cell.angle_gamma   90.00
#
_symmetry.space_group_name_H-M   'P 1'
#
loop_
_entity.id
_entity.type
_entity.pdbx_description
1 polymer ?
#
loop_
_entity_poly.entity_id
_entity_poly.type
_entity_poly.pdbx_seq_one_letter_code
_entity_poly.pdbx_strand_id
1 'polypeptide(L)' 'MEIEYVLTRPDMRPLRLAQPNDILKSFIKRHELHPITIHGLRHTHASLLFEAGASIKEVQARLGH' A
#
# COMPACT_ATOMS: atom_id res chain seq x y z
N MET A 1 1.80 -13.58 23.88
CA MET A 1 0.89 -12.53 23.37
C MET A 1 0.81 -12.70 21.87
N GLU A 2 -0.35 -13.06 21.34
CA GLU A 2 -0.59 -13.01 19.89
C GLU A 2 -0.78 -11.54 19.48
N ILE A 3 -0.06 -11.10 18.46
CA ILE A 3 -0.22 -9.77 17.88
C ILE A 3 -1.31 -9.89 16.80
N GLU A 4 -2.53 -9.43 17.08
CA GLU A 4 -3.65 -9.45 16.13
C GLU A 4 -3.45 -8.43 14.99
N TYR A 5 -2.83 -7.29 15.29
CA TYR A 5 -2.59 -6.21 14.31
C TYR A 5 -1.17 -5.67 14.42
N VAL A 6 -0.49 -5.54 13.28
CA VAL A 6 0.85 -4.93 13.18
C VAL A 6 0.76 -3.40 13.11
N LEU A 7 -0.25 -2.87 12.40
CA LEU A 7 -0.46 -1.43 12.22
C LEU A 7 -1.59 -0.94 13.14
N THR A 8 -1.20 -0.40 14.28
CA THR A 8 -2.13 0.10 15.30
C THR A 8 -1.97 1.60 15.52
N ARG A 9 -2.99 2.18 16.12
CA ARG A 9 -2.95 3.51 16.73
C ARG A 9 -2.32 3.43 18.12
N PRO A 10 -1.97 4.57 18.75
CA PRO A 10 -1.44 4.58 20.12
C PRO A 10 -2.35 3.92 21.17
N ASP A 11 -3.66 3.82 20.92
CA ASP A 11 -4.64 3.13 21.77
C ASP A 11 -4.76 1.62 21.48
N MET A 12 -3.82 1.05 20.73
CA MET A 12 -3.75 -0.37 20.31
C MET A 12 -4.87 -0.84 19.39
N ARG A 13 -5.77 0.04 18.95
CA ARG A 13 -6.78 -0.29 17.94
C ARG A 13 -6.16 -0.32 16.55
N PRO A 14 -6.69 -1.11 15.60
CA PRO A 14 -6.20 -1.10 14.24
C PRO A 14 -6.29 0.29 13.60
N LEU A 15 -5.32 0.58 12.73
CA LEU A 15 -5.33 1.78 11.90
C LEU A 15 -6.63 1.86 11.07
N ARG A 16 -7.20 3.06 10.88
CA ARG A 16 -8.40 3.19 10.01
C ARG A 16 -7.99 2.85 8.57
N LEU A 17 -8.85 2.14 7.83
CA LEU A 17 -8.60 1.80 6.42
C LEU A 17 -8.30 3.04 5.54
N ALA A 18 -8.94 4.19 5.81
CA ALA A 18 -8.71 5.43 5.07
C ALA A 18 -7.41 6.16 5.48
N GLN A 19 -6.91 5.94 6.69
CA GLN A 19 -5.79 6.70 7.26
C GLN A 19 -4.49 6.60 6.45
N PRO A 20 -4.11 5.44 5.87
CA PRO A 20 -2.99 5.38 4.92
C PRO A 20 -3.12 6.35 3.74
N ASN A 21 -4.31 6.49 3.15
CA ASN A 21 -4.54 7.46 2.07
C ASN A 21 -4.49 8.90 2.59
N ASP A 22 -5.01 9.18 3.79
CA ASP A 22 -4.95 10.51 4.41
C ASP A 22 -3.49 10.96 4.65
N ILE A 23 -2.65 10.03 5.13
CA ILE A 23 -1.22 10.24 5.36
C ILE A 23 -0.51 10.48 4.00
N LEU A 24 -0.73 9.60 3.03
CA LEU A 24 -0.12 9.71 1.70
C LEU A 24 -0.52 11.03 1.01
N LYS A 25 -1.79 11.41 1.06
CA LYS A 25 -2.29 12.67 0.49
C LYS A 25 -1.63 13.89 1.12
N SER A 26 -1.44 13.87 2.45
CA SER A 26 -0.77 14.95 3.17
C SER A 26 0.71 15.05 2.79
N PHE A 27 1.38 13.91 2.64
CA PHE A 27 2.77 13.83 2.18
C PHE A 27 2.93 14.36 0.75
N ILE A 28 2.10 13.88 -0.18
CA ILE A 28 2.08 14.33 -1.58
C ILE A 28 1.89 15.84 -1.67
N LYS A 29 0.92 16.40 -0.93
CA LYS A 29 0.66 17.84 -0.92
C LYS A 29 1.85 18.64 -0.39
N ARG A 30 2.52 18.17 0.66
CA ARG A 30 3.69 18.83 1.26
C ARG A 30 4.88 18.90 0.31
N HIS A 31 5.03 17.88 -0.54
CA HIS A 31 6.18 17.72 -1.43
C HIS A 31 5.85 17.98 -2.90
N GLU A 32 4.67 18.51 -3.19
CA GLU A 32 4.21 18.85 -4.55
C GLU A 32 4.36 17.69 -5.55
N LEU A 33 4.08 16.47 -5.07
CA LEU A 33 4.21 15.25 -5.87
C LEU A 33 2.95 14.99 -6.70
N HIS A 34 3.09 14.13 -7.70
CA HIS A 34 1.93 13.64 -8.46
C HIS A 34 0.93 12.90 -7.52
N PRO A 35 -0.36 13.21 -7.60
CA PRO A 35 -1.38 12.53 -6.80
C PRO A 35 -1.46 11.02 -7.08
N ILE A 36 -1.40 10.19 -6.03
CA ILE A 36 -1.60 8.74 -6.11
C ILE A 36 -2.27 8.24 -4.81
N THR A 37 -2.94 7.09 -4.90
CA THR A 37 -3.58 6.41 -3.77
C THR A 37 -2.82 5.15 -3.37
N ILE A 38 -3.11 4.59 -2.22
CA ILE A 38 -2.56 3.29 -1.79
C ILE A 38 -2.91 2.17 -2.79
N HIS A 39 -4.10 2.21 -3.37
CA HIS A 39 -4.49 1.26 -4.43
C HIS A 39 -3.71 1.51 -5.73
N GLY A 40 -3.46 2.78 -6.07
CA GLY A 40 -2.57 3.15 -7.16
C GLY A 40 -1.16 2.57 -6.97
N LEU A 41 -0.60 2.65 -5.76
CA LEU A 41 0.69 2.04 -5.43
C LEU A 41 0.66 0.51 -5.57
N ARG A 42 -0.46 -0.17 -5.27
CA ARG A 42 -0.63 -1.61 -5.54
C ARG A 42 -0.58 -1.92 -7.03
N HIS A 43 -1.15 -1.07 -7.89
CA HIS A 43 -1.00 -1.22 -9.34
C HIS A 43 0.44 -0.96 -9.81
N THR A 44 1.09 0.08 -9.27
CA THR A 44 2.51 0.34 -9.54
C THR A 44 3.38 -0.86 -9.16
N HIS A 45 3.09 -1.53 -8.04
CA HIS A 45 3.79 -2.75 -7.65
C HIS A 45 3.64 -3.86 -8.72
N ALA A 46 2.44 -4.06 -9.26
CA ALA A 46 2.22 -5.02 -10.34
C ALA A 46 3.03 -4.67 -11.60
N SER A 47 3.02 -3.40 -12.02
CA SER A 47 3.79 -2.92 -13.17
C SER A 47 5.29 -3.14 -12.97
N LEU A 48 5.83 -2.81 -11.79
CA LEU A 48 7.24 -3.01 -11.47
C LEU A 48 7.63 -4.50 -11.43
N LEU A 49 6.75 -5.39 -10.96
CA LEU A 49 7.00 -6.83 -11.01
C LEU A 49 7.12 -7.33 -12.45
N PHE A 50 6.23 -6.89 -13.35
CA PHE A 50 6.31 -7.25 -14.77
C PHE A 50 7.55 -6.66 -15.44
N GLU A 51 7.89 -5.41 -15.14
CA GLU A 51 9.11 -4.77 -15.64
C GLU A 51 10.38 -5.50 -15.18
N ALA A 52 10.37 -6.05 -13.96
CA ALA A 52 11.43 -6.89 -13.43
C ALA A 52 11.46 -8.33 -14.01
N GLY A 53 10.57 -8.66 -14.95
CA GLY A 53 10.53 -9.96 -15.63
C GLY A 53 9.74 -11.05 -14.90
N ALA A 54 8.96 -10.71 -13.87
CA ALA A 54 8.10 -11.69 -13.20
C ALA A 54 7.03 -12.22 -14.17
N SER A 55 6.78 -13.53 -14.11
CA SER A 55 5.71 -14.16 -14.87
C SER A 55 4.33 -13.76 -14.34
N ILE A 56 3.31 -13.88 -15.19
CA ILE A 56 1.92 -13.61 -14.81
C ILE A 56 1.50 -14.43 -13.58
N LYS A 57 1.91 -15.71 -13.48
CA LYS A 57 1.59 -16.54 -12.32
C LYS A 57 2.22 -16.03 -11.03
N GLU A 58 3.46 -15.55 -11.08
CA GLU A 58 4.13 -14.97 -9.92
C GLU A 58 3.46 -13.66 -9.49
N VAL A 59 3.09 -12.80 -10.45
CA VAL A 59 2.37 -11.56 -10.15
C VAL A 59 0.99 -11.83 -9.57
N GLN A 60 0.22 -12.79 -10.11
CA GLN A 60 -1.07 -13.21 -9.54
C GLN A 60 -0.92 -13.69 -8.09
N ALA A 61 0.03 -14.59 -7.83
CA ALA A 61 0.30 -15.09 -6.49
C ALA A 61 0.71 -13.98 -5.51
N ARG A 62 1.55 -13.02 -5.94
CA ARG A 62 1.99 -11.88 -5.12
C ARG A 62 0.85 -10.90 -4.81
N LEU A 63 -0.04 -10.68 -5.76
CA LEU A 63 -1.20 -9.79 -5.56
C LEU A 63 -2.36 -10.49 -4.84
N GLY A 64 -2.39 -11.82 -4.80
CA GLY A 64 -3.51 -12.60 -4.27
C GLY A 64 -4.73 -12.54 -5.19
N HIS A 65 -4.51 -12.68 -6.50
CA HIS A 65 -5.54 -12.77 -7.54
C HIS A 65 -5.86 -14.23 -7.89
#